data_AF-A0A936M1I0-F1
#
_entry.id   AF-A0A936M1I0-F1
#
_cell.length_a   1.000
_cell.length_b   1.000
_cell.length_c   1.000
_cell.angle_alpha   90.00
_cell.angle_beta   90.00
_cell.angle_gamma   90.00
#
_symmetry.space_group_name_H-M   'P 1'
#
loop_
_entity.id
_entity.type
_entity.pdbx_description
1 polymer ?
#
loop_
_entity_poly.entity_id
_entity_poly.type
_entity_poly.pdbx_seq_one_letter_code
_entity_poly.pdbx_strand_id
1 'polypeptide(L)' 'MPVLRPTEADPQQALPFAEALTMEDAPICAECGSIMTRNGSCYKCGNCGTTSGCS' A
#
# COMPACT_ATOMS: atom_id res chain seq x y z
N MET A 1 39.57 7.37 -5.36
CA MET A 1 38.45 6.41 -5.25
C MET A 1 37.44 7.02 -4.29
N PRO A 2 36.15 7.16 -4.64
CA PRO A 2 35.18 7.75 -3.72
C PRO A 2 34.99 6.80 -2.53
N VAL A 3 35.28 7.30 -1.33
CA VAL A 3 35.05 6.55 -0.08
C VAL A 3 33.56 6.64 0.23
N LEU A 4 32.86 5.53 0.12
CA LEU A 4 31.45 5.43 0.50
C LEU A 4 31.36 5.37 2.04
N ARG A 5 30.41 6.11 2.61
CA ARG A 5 30.13 6.06 4.04
C ARG A 5 29.46 4.73 4.39
N PRO A 6 29.79 4.09 5.53
CA PRO A 6 29.10 2.90 6.00
C PRO A 6 27.60 3.18 6.21
N THR A 7 26.74 2.22 5.83
CA THR A 7 25.32 2.26 6.18
C THR A 7 25.19 2.18 7.70
N GLU A 8 24.44 3.11 8.30
CA GLU A 8 24.22 3.16 9.74
C GLU A 8 23.53 1.88 10.23
N ALA A 9 23.98 1.33 11.35
CA ALA A 9 23.47 0.07 11.90
C ALA A 9 22.12 0.23 12.64
N ASP A 10 21.65 1.46 12.82
CA ASP A 10 20.39 1.73 13.49
C ASP A 10 19.23 1.40 12.53
N PRO A 11 18.35 0.43 12.88
CA PRO A 11 17.18 0.13 12.05
C PRO A 11 16.33 1.40 11.97
N GLN A 12 15.92 1.79 10.76
CA GLN A 12 15.12 2.99 10.50
C GLN A 12 14.09 3.22 11.61
N GLN A 13 14.36 4.21 12.46
CA GLN A 13 13.54 4.56 13.62
C GLN A 13 12.08 4.58 13.17
N ALA A 14 11.27 3.69 13.76
CA ALA A 14 9.92 3.32 13.36
C ALA A 14 9.28 4.33 12.40
N LEU A 15 9.32 4.00 11.11
CA LEU A 15 8.72 4.85 10.10
C LEU A 15 7.24 5.06 10.48
N PRO A 16 6.69 6.29 10.40
CA PRO A 16 5.27 6.55 10.68
C PRO A 16 4.33 5.75 9.75
N PHE A 17 4.87 5.06 8.75
CA PHE A 17 4.16 4.05 7.97
C PHE A 17 3.71 2.82 8.77
N ALA A 18 4.04 2.67 10.05
CA ALA A 18 3.42 1.64 10.92
C ALA A 18 1.89 1.78 11.01
N GLU A 19 1.35 2.95 10.66
CA GLU A 19 -0.08 3.25 10.54
C GLU A 19 -0.72 2.60 9.29
N ALA A 20 0.07 2.04 8.36
CA ALA A 20 -0.42 1.38 7.15
C ALA A 20 -1.19 0.07 7.43
N LEU A 21 -1.19 -0.40 8.68
CA LEU A 21 -2.05 -1.49 9.14
C LEU A 21 -3.54 -1.08 9.15
N THR A 22 -3.88 0.20 9.02
CA THR A 22 -5.29 0.64 8.94
C THR A 22 -5.96 0.38 7.57
N MET A 23 -5.22 -0.21 6.61
CA MET A 23 -5.73 -0.60 5.29
C MET A 23 -6.24 -2.05 5.26
N GLU A 24 -6.60 -2.64 6.40
CA GLU A 24 -7.04 -4.04 6.53
C GLU A 24 -8.27 -4.39 5.68
N ASP A 25 -9.11 -3.41 5.31
CA ASP A 25 -10.33 -3.65 4.54
C ASP A 25 -10.15 -3.51 3.02
N ALA A 26 -8.94 -3.26 2.51
CA ALA A 26 -8.72 -3.09 1.07
C ALA A 26 -8.60 -4.46 0.36
N PRO A 27 -9.63 -4.93 -0.37
CA PRO A 27 -9.56 -6.21 -1.06
C PRO A 27 -8.56 -6.15 -2.21
N ILE A 28 -7.99 -7.31 -2.53
CA ILE A 28 -7.21 -7.48 -3.75
C ILE A 28 -8.17 -7.54 -4.95
N CYS A 29 -7.80 -6.85 -6.02
CA CYS A 29 -8.54 -6.88 -7.27
C CYS A 29 -8.56 -8.28 -7.88
N ALA A 30 -9.76 -8.84 -8.08
CA ALA A 30 -9.93 -10.17 -8.67
C ALA A 30 -9.45 -10.28 -10.13
N GLU A 31 -9.43 -9.15 -10.85
CA GLU A 31 -9.01 -9.11 -12.27
C GLU A 31 -7.48 -9.02 -12.43
N CYS A 32 -6.79 -8.22 -11.60
CA CYS A 32 -5.38 -7.89 -11.83
C CYS A 32 -4.47 -8.03 -10.61
N GLY A 33 -4.97 -8.47 -9.46
CA GLY A 33 -4.17 -8.70 -8.25
C GLY A 33 -3.64 -7.43 -7.57
N SER A 34 -4.02 -6.24 -8.03
CA SER A 34 -3.62 -4.98 -7.41
C SER A 34 -4.48 -4.67 -6.18
N ILE A 35 -3.91 -4.01 -5.16
CA ILE A 35 -4.65 -3.53 -3.99
C ILE A 35 -5.69 -2.50 -4.45
N MET A 36 -6.95 -2.73 -4.11
CA MET A 36 -8.03 -1.79 -4.42
C MET A 36 -8.12 -0.70 -3.36
N THR A 37 -8.66 0.46 -3.73
CA THR A 37 -8.82 1.59 -2.81
C THR A 37 -10.30 1.85 -2.55
N ARG A 38 -10.67 2.14 -1.32
CA ARG A 38 -12.05 2.52 -0.96
C ARG A 38 -12.45 3.81 -1.66
N ASN A 39 -13.56 3.78 -2.40
CA ASN A 39 -14.16 4.90 -3.11
C ASN A 39 -15.62 5.05 -2.67
N GLY A 40 -15.82 5.66 -1.49
CA GLY A 40 -17.14 5.77 -0.89
C GLY A 40 -17.60 4.43 -0.30
N SER A 41 -18.74 3.91 -0.76
CA SER A 41 -19.26 2.60 -0.41
C SER A 41 -18.66 1.46 -1.23
N CYS A 42 -17.96 1.76 -2.33
CA CYS A 42 -17.32 0.76 -3.20
C CYS A 42 -15.80 0.68 -2.96
N TYR A 43 -15.17 -0.34 -3.53
CA TYR A 43 -13.74 -0.40 -3.80
C TYR A 43 -13.49 -0.21 -5.29
N LYS A 44 -12.44 0.55 -5.64
CA LYS A 44 -12.02 0.78 -7.02
C LYS A 44 -10.56 0.37 -7.20
N CYS A 45 -10.26 -0.37 -8.26
CA CYS A 45 -8.90 -0.66 -8.65
C CYS A 45 -8.30 0.52 -9.43
N GLY A 46 -7.17 1.04 -8.95
CA GLY A 46 -6.43 2.10 -9.65
C GLY A 46 -5.67 1.63 -10.90
N ASN A 47 -5.50 0.32 -11.07
CA ASN A 47 -4.71 -0.26 -12.16
C ASN A 47 -5.57 -0.66 -13.37
N CYS A 48 -6.68 -1.38 -13.14
CA CYS A 48 -7.59 -1.83 -14.22
C CYS A 48 -8.96 -1.14 -14.23
N GLY A 49 -9.28 -0.33 -13.21
CA GLY A 49 -10.53 0.43 -13.15
C GLY A 49 -11.76 -0.37 -12.67
N THR A 50 -11.63 -1.66 -12.38
CA THR A 50 -12.76 -2.47 -11.88
C THR A 50 -13.22 -2.01 -10.49
N THR A 51 -14.50 -2.14 -10.20
CA THR A 51 -15.12 -1.75 -8.93
C THR A 51 -15.82 -2.93 -8.27
N SER A 52 -15.70 -3.06 -6.95
CA SER A 52 -16.28 -4.15 -6.16
C SER A 52 -16.96 -3.62 -4.89
N GLY A 53 -17.98 -4.32 -4.39
CA GLY A 53 -18.62 -3.99 -3.10
C GLY A 53 -19.48 -2.71 -3.09
N CYS A 54 -19.97 -2.25 -4.22
CA CYS A 54 -20.91 -1.12 -4.27
C CYS A 54 -22.27 -1.51 -3.64
N SER A 55 -22.66 -0.81 -2.56
CA SER A 55 -23.99 -0.88 -1.94
C SER A 55 -25.09 -0.25 -2.77
#